data_AF-A0A1M6LNJ3-F1
#
_entry.id   AF-A0A1M6LNJ3-F1
#
_cell.length_a   1.000
_cell.length_b   1.000
_cell.length_c   1.000
_cell.angle_alpha   90.00
_cell.angle_beta   90.00
_cell.angle_gamma   90.00
#
_symmetry.space_group_name_H-M   'P 1'
#
loop_
_entity.id
_entity.type
_entity.pdbx_description
1 polymer ?
#
loop_
_entity_poly.entity_id
_entity_poly.type
_entity_poly.pdbx_seq_one_letter_code
_entity_poly.pdbx_strand_id
1 'polypeptide(L)'
;MGENIKTKKNRQGKVKKVAKNKRSKFNLTDYIAVSIFAIIIAVIVGSIGYYYTIYLPQGRNTVNERAEEFTKLYFNVNYLDENFSFEPLYEYLTVERRRILQQDQNRIINNRKVQELQMEIHQIETEVLEISWDSAKVKVIFQYTERKIDQQPETTWGIIYYDFRKVGDQWLIERYYPGEKEEIDNINAQR
;
A
#
# COMPACT_ATOMS: atom_id res chain seq x y z
N MET A 1 -100.93 50.27 19.06
CA MET A 1 -99.87 49.84 20.00
C MET A 1 -99.89 48.32 20.03
N GLY A 2 -98.91 47.53 19.63
CA GLY A 2 -97.57 47.72 19.07
C GLY A 2 -96.96 46.31 18.91
N GLU A 3 -96.48 46.03 17.71
CA GLU A 3 -95.43 45.08 17.27
C GLU A 3 -95.37 43.57 17.63
N ASN A 4 -95.06 42.82 16.57
CA ASN A 4 -94.46 41.49 16.47
C ASN A 4 -93.26 41.27 17.41
N ILE A 5 -92.91 39.99 17.68
CA ILE A 5 -91.62 39.36 17.31
C ILE A 5 -91.58 37.89 17.76
N LYS A 6 -91.27 37.00 16.79
CA LYS A 6 -90.82 35.61 17.01
C LYS A 6 -89.42 35.59 17.62
N THR A 7 -89.15 34.72 18.59
CA THR A 7 -87.76 34.33 18.95
C THR A 7 -87.52 32.83 18.89
N LYS A 8 -86.59 32.49 17.98
CA LYS A 8 -85.90 31.22 17.76
C LYS A 8 -85.28 30.64 19.03
N LYS A 9 -85.22 29.32 19.14
CA LYS A 9 -84.04 28.63 19.69
C LYS A 9 -83.45 27.69 18.64
N ASN A 10 -82.35 28.17 18.09
CA ASN A 10 -81.40 27.48 17.25
C ASN A 10 -80.23 27.06 18.15
N ARG A 11 -79.73 25.83 18.05
CA ARG A 11 -78.31 25.54 17.77
C ARG A 11 -77.98 24.06 17.97
N GLN A 12 -77.83 23.41 16.82
CA GLN A 12 -76.99 22.26 16.59
C GLN A 12 -75.56 22.46 17.14
N GLY A 13 -74.97 21.35 17.57
CA GLY A 13 -73.60 20.99 17.20
C GLY A 13 -72.48 21.63 18.00
N LYS A 14 -71.96 20.91 19.00
CA LYS A 14 -70.52 21.02 19.34
C LYS A 14 -69.78 19.84 18.75
N VAL A 15 -69.10 20.18 17.67
CA VAL A 15 -68.18 19.41 16.84
C VAL A 15 -67.13 18.70 17.71
N LYS A 16 -67.04 17.36 17.61
CA LYS A 16 -65.85 16.60 18.01
C LYS A 16 -64.68 17.07 17.14
N LYS A 17 -63.69 17.73 17.75
CA LYS A 17 -62.40 17.98 17.09
C LYS A 17 -61.71 16.63 16.88
N VAL A 18 -61.77 16.12 15.65
CA VAL A 18 -60.92 15.01 15.21
C VAL A 18 -59.49 15.54 15.16
N ALA A 19 -58.66 15.04 16.07
CA ALA A 19 -57.21 15.21 15.97
C ALA A 19 -56.76 14.58 14.65
N LYS A 20 -56.44 15.42 13.66
CA LYS A 20 -55.81 14.97 12.43
C LYS A 20 -54.41 14.47 12.78
N ASN A 21 -54.30 13.15 12.97
CA ASN A 21 -53.02 12.46 12.96
C ASN A 21 -52.37 12.78 11.61
N LYS A 22 -51.31 13.61 11.65
CA LYS A 22 -50.50 13.98 10.49
C LYS A 22 -49.69 12.74 10.12
N ARG A 23 -50.33 11.78 9.44
CA ARG A 23 -49.65 10.62 8.86
C ARG A 23 -48.62 11.16 7.87
N SER A 24 -47.35 10.96 8.19
CA SER A 24 -46.24 11.20 7.26
C SER A 24 -46.54 10.45 5.96
N LYS A 25 -46.74 11.19 4.88
CA LYS A 25 -46.85 10.64 3.53
C LYS A 25 -45.43 10.53 2.96
N PHE A 26 -44.65 9.57 3.45
CA PHE A 26 -43.48 9.13 2.70
C PHE A 26 -43.99 8.44 1.45
N ASN A 27 -43.71 8.99 0.27
CA ASN A 27 -44.08 8.34 -0.98
C ASN A 27 -43.14 7.16 -1.23
N LEU A 28 -43.61 6.14 -1.94
CA LEU A 28 -42.82 4.96 -2.32
C LEU A 28 -41.50 5.37 -3.01
N THR A 29 -41.54 6.44 -3.81
CA THR A 29 -40.37 7.03 -4.48
C THR A 29 -39.33 7.57 -3.50
N ASP A 30 -39.76 8.19 -2.39
CA ASP A 30 -38.85 8.69 -1.35
C ASP A 30 -38.19 7.53 -0.60
N TYR A 31 -38.93 6.44 -0.38
CA TYR A 31 -38.40 5.22 0.22
C TYR A 31 -37.35 4.56 -0.68
N ILE A 32 -37.63 4.46 -1.99
CA ILE A 32 -36.69 3.93 -2.98
C ILE A 32 -35.43 4.80 -3.02
N ALA A 33 -35.57 6.13 -3.06
CA ALA A 33 -34.43 7.05 -3.09
C ALA A 33 -33.55 6.95 -1.84
N VAL A 34 -34.16 6.91 -0.65
CA VAL A 34 -33.43 6.72 0.62
C VAL A 34 -32.74 5.35 0.67
N SER A 35 -33.39 4.31 0.16
CA SER A 35 -32.82 2.96 0.11
C SER A 35 -31.60 2.88 -0.82
N ILE A 36 -31.68 3.48 -2.02
CA ILE A 36 -30.55 3.57 -2.96
C ILE A 36 -29.40 4.35 -2.32
N PHE A 37 -29.70 5.47 -1.67
CA PHE A 37 -28.67 6.28 -1.01
C PHE A 37 -27.99 5.52 0.14
N ALA A 38 -28.75 4.78 0.95
CA ALA A 38 -28.20 3.95 2.02
C ALA A 38 -27.31 2.81 1.48
N ILE A 39 -27.69 2.20 0.35
CA ILE A 39 -26.86 1.19 -0.33
C ILE A 39 -25.56 1.80 -0.84
N ILE A 40 -25.61 2.97 -1.48
CA ILE A 40 -24.40 3.66 -1.97
C ILE A 40 -23.44 3.96 -0.82
N ILE A 41 -23.94 4.48 0.31
CA ILE A 41 -23.11 4.73 1.49
C ILE A 41 -22.52 3.43 2.03
N ALA A 42 -23.31 2.37 2.14
CA ALA A 42 -22.83 1.08 2.63
C ALA A 42 -21.72 0.50 1.73
N VAL A 43 -21.84 0.64 0.41
CA VAL A 43 -20.80 0.23 -0.54
C VAL A 43 -19.54 1.07 -0.34
N ILE A 44 -19.64 2.40 -0.27
CA ILE A 44 -18.47 3.28 -0.08
C ILE A 44 -17.74 2.95 1.23
N VAL A 45 -18.48 2.87 2.35
CA VAL A 45 -17.90 2.56 3.66
C VAL A 45 -17.31 1.15 3.69
N GLY A 46 -17.99 0.17 3.08
CA GLY A 46 -17.49 -1.20 2.96
C GLY A 46 -16.20 -1.27 2.13
N SER A 47 -16.13 -0.55 1.01
CA SER A 47 -14.92 -0.47 0.17
C SER A 47 -13.76 0.20 0.88
N ILE A 48 -14.00 1.30 1.59
CA ILE A 48 -12.99 1.97 2.41
C ILE A 48 -12.52 1.02 3.53
N GLY A 49 -13.45 0.38 4.22
CA GLY A 49 -13.14 -0.59 5.27
C GLY A 49 -12.27 -1.73 4.76
N TYR A 50 -12.65 -2.35 3.64
CA TYR A 50 -11.87 -3.41 2.99
C TYR A 50 -10.45 -2.94 2.62
N TYR A 51 -10.33 -1.73 2.05
CA TYR A 51 -9.05 -1.17 1.64
C TYR A 51 -8.08 -1.01 2.83
N TYR A 52 -8.55 -0.42 3.93
CA TYR A 52 -7.69 -0.17 5.09
C TYR A 52 -7.47 -1.39 5.99
N THR A 53 -8.40 -2.34 6.05
CA THR A 53 -8.32 -3.48 6.99
C THR A 53 -7.70 -4.73 6.38
N ILE A 54 -7.85 -4.95 5.08
CA ILE A 54 -7.42 -6.19 4.42
C ILE A 54 -6.35 -5.88 3.37
N TYR A 55 -6.65 -4.97 2.44
CA TYR A 55 -5.78 -4.70 1.29
C TYR A 55 -4.43 -4.09 1.69
N LEU A 56 -4.45 -3.00 2.46
CA LEU A 56 -3.24 -2.29 2.86
C LEU A 56 -2.29 -3.15 3.72
N PRO A 57 -2.75 -3.88 4.76
CA PRO A 57 -1.88 -4.77 5.53
C PRO A 57 -1.27 -5.89 4.70
N GLN A 58 -2.06 -6.54 3.83
CA GLN A 58 -1.55 -7.59 2.95
C GLN A 58 -0.51 -7.04 1.98
N GLY A 59 -0.80 -5.89 1.35
CA GLY A 59 0.14 -5.21 0.46
C GLY A 59 1.46 -4.89 1.15
N ARG A 60 1.42 -4.36 2.39
CA ARG A 60 2.62 -4.04 3.19
C ARG A 60 3.50 -5.27 3.43
N ASN A 61 2.90 -6.39 3.85
CA ASN A 61 3.66 -7.61 4.09
C ASN A 61 4.30 -8.13 2.82
N THR A 62 3.56 -8.18 1.71
CA THR A 62 4.08 -8.68 0.42
C THR A 62 5.23 -7.82 -0.11
N VAL A 63 5.15 -6.49 -0.03
CA VAL A 63 6.25 -5.63 -0.52
C VAL A 63 7.48 -5.73 0.38
N ASN A 64 7.31 -5.91 1.69
CA ASN A 64 8.40 -6.14 2.62
C ASN A 64 9.13 -7.47 2.34
N GLU A 65 8.38 -8.57 2.26
CA GLU A 65 8.93 -9.89 1.95
C GLU A 65 9.71 -9.86 0.63
N ARG A 66 9.12 -9.27 -0.42
CA ARG A 66 9.80 -9.16 -1.72
C ARG A 66 11.02 -8.27 -1.70
N ALA A 67 10.99 -7.16 -0.96
CA ALA A 67 12.16 -6.28 -0.83
C ALA A 67 13.30 -7.01 -0.10
N GLU A 68 12.98 -7.76 0.96
CA GLU A 68 13.95 -8.57 1.69
C GLU A 68 14.56 -9.67 0.80
N GLU A 69 13.73 -10.47 0.16
CA GLU A 69 14.17 -11.58 -0.72
C GLU A 69 15.04 -11.07 -1.87
N PHE A 70 14.61 -9.99 -2.54
CA PHE A 70 15.39 -9.37 -3.59
C PHE A 70 16.74 -8.86 -3.07
N THR A 71 16.77 -8.20 -1.90
CA THR A 71 18.01 -7.69 -1.29
C THR A 71 18.97 -8.84 -1.00
N LYS A 72 18.48 -9.92 -0.38
CA LYS A 72 19.25 -11.15 -0.13
C LYS A 72 19.86 -11.69 -1.42
N LEU A 73 19.06 -11.89 -2.45
CA LEU A 73 19.53 -12.48 -3.71
C LEU A 73 20.48 -11.55 -4.49
N TYR A 74 20.25 -10.23 -4.46
CA TYR A 74 21.04 -9.28 -5.24
C TYR A 74 22.44 -9.04 -4.66
N PHE A 75 22.51 -8.96 -3.32
CA PHE A 75 23.72 -8.61 -2.58
C PHE A 75 24.45 -9.81 -1.98
N ASN A 76 23.82 -10.98 -1.81
CA ASN A 76 24.57 -12.18 -1.47
C ASN A 76 25.27 -12.70 -2.72
N VAL A 77 26.56 -12.44 -2.85
CA VAL A 77 27.35 -12.76 -4.04
C VAL A 77 28.69 -13.33 -3.64
N ASN A 78 29.08 -14.41 -4.31
CA ASN A 78 30.43 -14.93 -4.30
C ASN A 78 31.00 -14.87 -5.72
N TYR A 79 32.01 -14.04 -5.97
CA TYR A 79 32.61 -13.94 -7.31
C TYR A 79 33.30 -15.23 -7.79
N LEU A 80 33.65 -16.15 -6.88
CA LEU A 80 34.18 -17.48 -7.21
C LEU A 80 33.10 -18.43 -7.75
N ASP A 81 31.82 -18.05 -7.60
CA ASP A 81 30.73 -18.82 -8.17
C ASP A 81 30.63 -18.56 -9.68
N GLU A 82 31.11 -19.52 -10.47
CA GLU A 82 31.00 -19.49 -11.93
C GLU A 82 29.55 -19.59 -12.41
N ASN A 83 28.64 -20.06 -11.56
CA ASN A 83 27.22 -20.20 -11.87
C ASN A 83 26.39 -18.99 -11.40
N PHE A 84 27.03 -17.92 -10.91
CA PHE A 84 26.30 -16.74 -10.47
C PHE A 84 25.45 -16.16 -11.62
N SER A 85 24.14 -16.07 -11.38
CA SER A 85 23.16 -15.58 -12.34
C SER A 85 22.17 -14.65 -11.66
N PHE A 86 21.75 -13.61 -12.38
CA PHE A 86 20.66 -12.73 -11.95
C PHE A 86 19.27 -13.26 -12.34
N GLU A 87 19.19 -14.42 -13.00
CA GLU A 87 17.92 -15.01 -13.42
C GLU A 87 16.89 -15.19 -12.29
N PRO A 88 17.27 -15.64 -11.07
CA PRO A 88 16.33 -15.70 -9.94
C PRO A 88 15.71 -14.35 -9.58
N LEU A 89 16.38 -13.23 -9.88
CA LEU A 89 15.84 -11.90 -9.58
C LEU A 89 14.73 -11.47 -10.54
N TYR A 90 14.61 -12.11 -11.70
CA TYR A 90 13.72 -11.65 -12.77
C TYR A 90 12.25 -11.67 -12.38
N GLU A 91 11.85 -12.57 -11.48
CA GLU A 91 10.47 -12.67 -10.98
C GLU A 91 10.05 -11.48 -10.11
N TYR A 92 11.01 -10.77 -9.51
CA TYR A 92 10.75 -9.61 -8.65
C TYR A 92 10.69 -8.30 -9.44
N LEU A 93 11.13 -8.29 -10.70
CA LEU A 93 11.31 -7.07 -11.49
C LEU A 93 10.17 -6.86 -12.49
N THR A 94 9.82 -5.60 -12.74
CA THR A 94 9.03 -5.24 -13.92
C THR A 94 9.75 -5.66 -15.21
N VAL A 95 9.00 -5.81 -16.31
CA VAL A 95 9.58 -6.22 -17.61
C VAL A 95 10.67 -5.25 -18.06
N GLU A 96 10.43 -3.95 -17.88
CA GLU A 96 11.38 -2.89 -18.21
C GLU A 96 12.64 -2.99 -17.35
N ARG A 97 12.48 -3.17 -16.03
CA ARG A 97 13.63 -3.24 -15.12
C ARG A 97 14.44 -4.52 -15.32
N ARG A 98 13.77 -5.64 -15.58
CA ARG A 98 14.39 -6.92 -15.96
C ARG A 98 15.24 -6.75 -17.21
N ARG A 99 14.71 -6.11 -18.25
CA ARG A 99 15.45 -5.87 -19.49
C ARG A 99 16.72 -5.05 -19.26
N ILE A 100 16.65 -4.02 -18.41
CA ILE A 100 17.82 -3.21 -18.05
C ILE A 100 18.86 -4.07 -17.32
N LEU A 101 18.45 -4.88 -16.34
CA LEU A 101 19.37 -5.76 -15.62
C LEU A 101 20.02 -6.79 -16.54
N GLN A 102 19.27 -7.38 -17.48
CA GLN A 102 19.80 -8.31 -18.48
C GLN A 102 20.84 -7.66 -19.39
N GLN A 103 20.62 -6.41 -19.81
CA GLN A 103 21.57 -5.66 -20.64
C GLN A 103 22.86 -5.35 -19.87
N ASP A 104 22.75 -5.04 -18.58
CA ASP A 104 23.88 -4.66 -17.75
C ASP A 104 24.57 -5.84 -17.04
N GLN A 105 24.00 -7.05 -17.08
CA GLN A 105 24.45 -8.17 -16.24
C GLN A 105 25.94 -8.48 -16.38
N ASN A 106 26.43 -8.55 -17.63
CA ASN A 106 27.82 -8.93 -17.90
C ASN A 106 28.77 -7.86 -17.36
N ARG A 107 28.39 -6.58 -17.48
CA ARG A 107 29.16 -5.47 -16.92
C ARG A 107 29.21 -5.57 -15.40
N ILE A 108 28.07 -5.81 -14.76
CA ILE A 108 27.99 -5.92 -13.29
C ILE A 108 28.81 -7.11 -12.78
N ILE A 109 28.65 -8.29 -13.38
CA ILE A 109 29.38 -9.50 -13.00
C ILE A 109 30.88 -9.30 -13.20
N ASN A 110 31.31 -8.77 -14.35
CA ASN A 110 32.73 -8.52 -14.61
C ASN A 110 33.32 -7.52 -13.63
N ASN A 111 32.60 -6.44 -13.28
CA ASN A 111 33.05 -5.49 -12.28
C ASN A 111 33.22 -6.14 -10.90
N ARG A 112 32.27 -6.99 -10.49
CA ARG A 112 32.36 -7.75 -9.22
C ARG A 112 33.54 -8.74 -9.23
N LYS A 113 33.79 -9.39 -10.36
CA LYS A 113 34.94 -10.30 -10.54
C LYS A 113 36.28 -9.56 -10.48
N VAL A 114 36.39 -8.41 -11.13
CA VAL A 114 37.60 -7.56 -11.09
C VAL A 114 37.90 -7.06 -9.68
N GLN A 115 36.86 -6.79 -8.89
CA GLN A 115 37.00 -6.41 -7.49
C GLN A 115 37.17 -7.60 -6.53
N GLU A 116 37.10 -8.82 -7.06
CA GLU A 116 37.13 -10.07 -6.28
C GLU A 116 36.18 -10.02 -5.08
N LEU A 117 34.97 -9.53 -5.36
CA LEU A 117 34.00 -9.14 -4.34
C LEU A 117 33.18 -10.34 -3.85
N GLN A 118 33.28 -10.65 -2.56
CA GLN A 118 32.29 -11.47 -1.86
C GLN A 118 31.49 -10.60 -0.91
N MET A 119 30.17 -10.73 -0.96
CA MET A 119 29.27 -10.08 -0.03
C MET A 119 28.33 -11.11 0.58
N GLU A 120 28.24 -11.10 1.90
CA GLU A 120 27.37 -11.97 2.69
C GLU A 120 26.42 -11.09 3.52
N ILE A 121 25.12 -11.34 3.40
CA ILE A 121 24.08 -10.59 4.12
C ILE A 121 23.75 -11.30 5.43
N HIS A 122 23.84 -10.57 6.53
CA HIS A 122 23.61 -11.10 7.89
C HIS A 122 22.22 -10.77 8.43
N GLN A 123 21.79 -9.53 8.23
CA GLN A 123 20.55 -8.99 8.77
C GLN A 123 19.89 -8.10 7.73
N ILE A 124 18.56 -8.12 7.70
CA ILE A 124 17.74 -7.23 6.88
C ILE A 124 16.60 -6.70 7.74
N GLU A 125 16.40 -5.40 7.70
CA GLU A 125 15.24 -4.68 8.23
C GLU A 125 14.54 -3.98 7.07
N THR A 126 13.21 -4.07 7.02
CA THR A 126 12.39 -3.47 5.96
C THR A 126 11.39 -2.48 6.56
N GLU A 127 11.22 -1.35 5.89
CA GLU A 127 10.30 -0.28 6.28
C GLU A 127 9.49 0.18 5.06
N VAL A 128 8.17 -0.02 5.09
CA VAL A 128 7.27 0.53 4.06
C VAL A 128 7.00 2.00 4.35
N LEU A 129 7.66 2.86 3.58
CA LEU A 129 7.53 4.31 3.67
C LEU A 129 6.17 4.79 3.13
N GLU A 130 5.81 4.28 1.95
CA GLU A 130 4.58 4.66 1.25
C GLU A 130 3.96 3.41 0.61
N ILE A 131 2.64 3.31 0.64
CA ILE A 131 1.91 2.27 -0.10
C ILE A 131 0.54 2.81 -0.54
N SER A 132 0.23 2.60 -1.80
CA SER A 132 -1.04 2.93 -2.43
C SER A 132 -1.69 1.67 -3.02
N TRP A 133 -2.73 1.87 -3.81
CA TRP A 133 -3.38 0.78 -4.56
C TRP A 133 -2.41 0.06 -5.52
N ASP A 134 -1.50 0.77 -6.19
CA ASP A 134 -0.67 0.27 -7.28
C ASP A 134 0.82 0.61 -7.18
N SER A 135 1.23 1.34 -6.14
CA SER A 135 2.63 1.70 -5.92
C SER A 135 3.02 1.52 -4.45
N ALA A 136 4.29 1.25 -4.19
CA ALA A 136 4.83 1.28 -2.84
C ALA A 136 6.29 1.73 -2.87
N LYS A 137 6.75 2.32 -1.76
CA LYS A 137 8.16 2.61 -1.52
C LYS A 137 8.59 1.89 -0.26
N VAL A 138 9.66 1.12 -0.38
CA VAL A 138 10.22 0.35 0.73
C VAL A 138 11.67 0.75 0.91
N LYS A 139 12.04 1.08 2.15
CA LYS A 139 13.42 1.22 2.58
C LYS A 139 13.88 -0.10 3.14
N VAL A 140 15.07 -0.53 2.75
CA VAL A 140 15.72 -1.72 3.30
C VAL A 140 17.05 -1.32 3.89
N ILE A 141 17.23 -1.65 5.16
CA ILE A 141 18.47 -1.47 5.91
C ILE A 141 19.05 -2.86 6.11
N PHE A 142 20.27 -3.11 5.70
CA PHE A 142 20.85 -4.45 5.74
C PHE A 142 22.28 -4.42 6.21
N GLN A 143 22.66 -5.40 7.02
CA GLN A 143 24.04 -5.60 7.44
C GLN A 143 24.70 -6.61 6.52
N TYR A 144 25.88 -6.27 6.01
CA TYR A 144 26.65 -7.14 5.14
C TYR A 144 28.12 -7.16 5.52
N THR A 145 28.79 -8.28 5.25
CA THR A 145 30.25 -8.34 5.25
C THR A 145 30.74 -8.32 3.82
N GLU A 146 31.63 -7.39 3.53
CA GLU A 146 32.37 -7.34 2.28
C GLU A 146 33.74 -7.97 2.46
N ARG A 147 34.11 -8.90 1.58
CA ARG A 147 35.46 -9.46 1.50
C ARG A 147 36.04 -9.19 0.12
N LYS A 148 37.21 -8.55 0.11
CA LYS A 148 38.11 -8.44 -1.03
C LYS A 148 39.41 -9.15 -0.66
N ILE A 149 40.13 -9.75 -1.62
CA ILE A 149 41.35 -10.54 -1.34
C ILE A 149 42.38 -9.76 -0.52
N ASP A 150 42.54 -8.46 -0.79
CA ASP A 150 43.56 -7.61 -0.16
C ASP A 150 43.06 -6.79 1.04
N GLN A 151 41.84 -7.03 1.53
CA GLN A 151 41.24 -6.24 2.61
C GLN A 151 40.74 -7.15 3.73
N GLN A 152 40.85 -6.68 4.97
CA GLN A 152 40.19 -7.36 6.07
C GLN A 152 38.67 -7.32 5.84
N PRO A 153 37.94 -8.41 6.12
CA PRO A 153 36.49 -8.41 6.05
C PRO A 153 35.92 -7.29 6.91
N GLU A 154 35.12 -6.43 6.29
CA GLU A 154 34.45 -5.33 6.98
C GLU A 154 32.97 -5.60 7.01
N THR A 155 32.39 -5.57 8.21
CA THR A 155 30.94 -5.66 8.40
C THR A 155 30.40 -4.25 8.53
N THR A 156 29.48 -3.88 7.65
CA THR A 156 28.89 -2.54 7.60
C THR A 156 27.39 -2.64 7.33
N TRP A 157 26.68 -1.53 7.57
CA TRP A 157 25.28 -1.37 7.22
C TRP A 157 25.14 -0.64 5.89
N GLY A 158 24.22 -1.12 5.07
CA GLY A 158 23.78 -0.50 3.82
C GLY A 158 22.32 -0.12 3.88
N ILE A 159 21.95 0.83 3.02
CA ILE A 159 20.55 1.24 2.78
C ILE A 159 20.28 1.15 1.29
N ILE A 160 19.14 0.56 0.93
CA ILE A 160 18.61 0.59 -0.43
C ILE A 160 17.12 0.91 -0.39
N TYR A 161 16.69 1.71 -1.34
CA TYR A 161 15.29 2.05 -1.55
C TYR A 161 14.75 1.31 -2.76
N TYR A 162 13.53 0.80 -2.64
CA TYR A 162 12.80 0.12 -3.71
C TYR A 162 11.50 0.85 -4.00
N ASP A 163 11.30 1.21 -5.28
CA ASP A 163 10.01 1.64 -5.79
C ASP A 163 9.32 0.41 -6.41
N PHE A 164 8.16 0.05 -5.88
CA PHE A 164 7.31 -1.02 -6.37
C PHE A 164 6.16 -0.48 -7.21
N ARG A 165 5.79 -1.28 -8.21
CA ARG A 165 4.56 -1.14 -9.00
C ARG A 165 3.78 -2.44 -8.96
N LYS A 166 2.46 -2.34 -8.82
CA LYS A 166 1.57 -3.50 -8.93
C LYS A 166 1.25 -3.78 -10.40
N VAL A 167 1.52 -4.99 -10.86
CA VAL A 167 1.22 -5.48 -12.21
C VAL A 167 0.37 -6.73 -12.09
N GLY A 168 -0.92 -6.62 -12.41
CA GLY A 168 -1.90 -7.65 -12.09
C GLY A 168 -1.99 -7.85 -10.57
N ASP A 169 -1.79 -9.08 -10.12
CA ASP A 169 -1.80 -9.43 -8.69
C ASP A 169 -0.40 -9.40 -8.04
N GLN A 170 0.64 -9.03 -8.79
CA GLN A 170 2.02 -9.06 -8.31
C GLN A 170 2.57 -7.66 -8.04
N TRP A 171 3.21 -7.49 -6.89
CA TRP A 171 4.08 -6.35 -6.60
C TRP A 171 5.47 -6.60 -7.18
N LEU A 172 5.91 -5.74 -8.08
CA LEU A 172 7.20 -5.85 -8.78
C LEU A 172 8.03 -4.58 -8.57
N ILE A 173 9.34 -4.75 -8.45
CA ILE A 173 10.31 -3.66 -8.32
C ILE A 173 10.49 -2.99 -9.68
N GLU A 174 10.14 -1.71 -9.73
CA GLU A 174 10.36 -0.84 -10.88
C GLU A 174 11.73 -0.18 -10.81
N ARG A 175 12.14 0.27 -9.61
CA ARG A 175 13.40 0.98 -9.40
C ARG A 175 14.03 0.59 -8.08
N TYR A 176 15.35 0.68 -8.03
CA TYR A 176 16.11 0.56 -6.81
C TYR A 176 17.33 1.47 -6.85
N TYR A 177 17.63 2.12 -5.72
CA TYR A 177 18.72 3.09 -5.60
C TYR A 177 19.31 3.05 -4.19
N PRO A 178 20.64 3.23 -4.06
CA PRO A 178 21.29 3.24 -2.75
C PRO A 178 20.81 4.43 -1.94
N GLY A 179 20.83 4.28 -0.61
CA GLY A 179 20.61 5.41 0.29
C GLY A 179 21.72 6.45 0.22
N GLU A 180 21.42 7.62 0.75
CA GLU A 180 22.40 8.72 0.79
C GLU A 180 23.56 8.35 1.72
N LYS A 181 24.77 8.80 1.37
CA LYS A 181 25.97 8.48 2.15
C LYS A 181 25.84 8.93 3.61
N GLU A 182 25.30 10.13 3.83
CA GLU A 182 25.08 10.66 5.19
C GLU A 182 24.16 9.76 6.01
N GLU A 183 23.12 9.20 5.40
CA GLU A 183 22.19 8.29 6.08
C GLU A 183 22.86 6.97 6.46
N ILE A 184 23.67 6.42 5.55
CA ILE A 184 24.45 5.19 5.78
C ILE A 184 25.48 5.42 6.89
N ASP A 185 26.22 6.52 6.83
CA ASP A 185 27.22 6.90 7.84
C ASP A 185 26.57 7.07 9.22
N ASN A 186 25.38 7.68 9.28
CA ASN A 186 24.63 7.84 10.52
C ASN A 186 24.18 6.50 11.13
N ILE A 187 23.72 5.54 10.31
CA ILE A 187 23.35 4.20 10.82
C ILE A 187 24.59 3.46 11.34
N ASN A 188 25.70 3.52 10.60
CA ASN A 188 26.96 2.90 11.01
C ASN A 188 27.57 3.53 12.27
N ALA A 189 27.28 4.81 12.55
CA ALA A 189 27.72 5.46 13.79
C ALA A 189 26.84 5.10 15.01
N GLN A 190 25.61 4.64 14.78
CA GLN A 190 24.63 4.34 15.83
C GLN A 190 24.58 2.86 16.24
N ARG A 191 25.09 1.94 15.41
CA ARG A 191 24.99 0.49 15.60
C ARG A 191 26.38 -0.14 15.69
#